data_AF-A0A3B0SVU1-F1
#
_entry.id   AF-A0A3B0SVU1-F1
#
_cell.length_a   1.000
_cell.length_b   1.000
_cell.length_c   1.000
_cell.angle_alpha   90.00
_cell.angle_beta   90.00
_cell.angle_gamma   90.00
#
_symmetry.space_group_name_H-M   'P 1'
#
loop_
_entity.id
_entity.type
_entity.pdbx_description
1 polymer ?
#
loop_
_entity_poly.entity_id
_entity_poly.type
_entity_poly.pdbx_seq_one_letter_code
_entity_poly.pdbx_strand_id
1 'polypeptide(L)'
;MTLSITSEISATAWVLAFTAAFVIGLSKAGIKGIAIVNVTLMALAFEAKESTGLIVPLLIFGDVFAVIYYNGHTQWAYIVRFLPWMIFGILIGVFIGNDLDEKTFKIGMAIIILGSVAMMY
;
A
#
# COMPACT_ATOMS: atom_id res chain seq x y z
N MET A 1 30.97 15.57 -10.14
CA MET A 1 29.95 14.74 -9.44
C MET A 1 28.85 14.44 -10.44
N THR A 2 29.16 13.58 -11.41
CA THR A 2 28.27 13.18 -12.50
C THR A 2 27.26 12.18 -11.95
N LEU A 3 25.99 12.46 -12.14
CA LEU A 3 24.86 11.60 -11.81
C LEU A 3 24.98 10.27 -12.58
N SER A 4 25.62 9.26 -12.00
CA SER A 4 25.51 7.87 -12.48
C SER A 4 24.22 7.27 -11.92
N ILE A 5 23.07 7.73 -12.41
CA ILE A 5 21.76 7.11 -12.15
C ILE A 5 21.58 5.96 -13.15
N THR A 6 22.46 4.97 -13.09
CA THR A 6 22.20 3.67 -13.71
C THR A 6 22.39 2.64 -12.62
N SER A 7 21.39 2.55 -11.74
CA SER A 7 21.17 1.33 -10.97
C SER A 7 21.18 0.17 -11.96
N GLU A 8 21.98 -0.86 -11.74
CA GLU A 8 22.03 -2.09 -12.53
C GLU A 8 20.74 -2.91 -12.38
N ILE A 9 19.61 -2.31 -12.73
CA ILE A 9 18.31 -2.97 -12.73
C ILE A 9 18.22 -3.71 -14.05
N SER A 10 18.24 -5.05 -13.97
CA SER A 10 18.08 -5.94 -15.12
C SER A 10 16.79 -5.61 -15.90
N ALA A 11 16.82 -5.75 -17.22
CA ALA A 11 15.65 -5.55 -18.08
C ALA A 11 14.44 -6.39 -17.62
N THR A 12 14.70 -7.57 -17.04
CA THR A 12 13.66 -8.43 -16.44
C THR A 12 12.97 -7.76 -15.25
N ALA A 13 13.72 -7.08 -14.38
CA ALA A 13 13.16 -6.39 -13.23
C ALA A 13 12.27 -5.20 -13.64
N TRP A 14 12.64 -4.48 -14.71
CA TRP A 14 11.77 -3.45 -15.30
C TRP A 14 10.45 -4.02 -15.82
N VAL A 15 10.50 -5.11 -16.59
CA VAL A 15 9.29 -5.77 -17.12
C VAL A 15 8.38 -6.25 -15.99
N LEU A 16 8.96 -6.86 -14.95
CA LEU A 16 8.22 -7.28 -13.76
C LEU A 16 7.62 -6.08 -13.01
N ALA A 17 8.37 -4.99 -12.84
CA ALA A 17 7.89 -3.79 -12.16
C ALA A 17 6.73 -3.10 -12.92
N PHE A 18 6.82 -2.99 -14.25
CA PHE A 18 5.74 -2.45 -15.08
C PHE A 18 4.49 -3.33 -15.02
N THR A 19 4.68 -4.66 -15.06
CA THR A 19 3.57 -5.62 -14.94
C THR A 19 2.93 -5.51 -13.56
N ALA A 20 3.73 -5.44 -12.49
CA ALA A 20 3.26 -5.23 -11.13
C ALA A 20 2.47 -3.91 -10.99
N ALA A 21 2.96 -2.81 -11.57
CA ALA A 21 2.27 -1.53 -11.55
C ALA A 21 0.92 -1.56 -12.27
N PHE A 22 0.82 -2.25 -13.41
CA PHE A 22 -0.45 -2.45 -14.10
C PHE A 22 -1.43 -3.29 -13.25
N VAL A 23 -0.92 -4.35 -12.62
CA VAL A 23 -1.68 -5.23 -11.72
C VAL A 23 -2.17 -4.47 -10.47
N ILE A 24 -1.41 -3.49 -9.96
CA ILE A 24 -1.87 -2.60 -8.89
C ILE A 24 -3.10 -1.79 -9.31
N GLY A 25 -3.09 -1.24 -10.52
CA GLY A 25 -4.25 -0.54 -11.07
C GLY A 25 -5.50 -1.43 -11.10
N LEU A 26 -5.35 -2.67 -11.57
CA LEU A 26 -6.42 -3.69 -11.56
C LEU A 26 -6.91 -4.01 -10.13
N SER A 27 -6.00 -4.06 -9.15
CA SER A 27 -6.37 -4.28 -7.75
C SER A 27 -7.22 -3.14 -7.17
N LYS A 28 -6.98 -1.88 -7.58
CA LYS A 28 -7.80 -0.72 -7.17
C LYS A 28 -9.15 -0.68 -7.89
N ALA A 29 -9.28 -1.33 -9.05
CA ALA A 29 -10.56 -1.47 -9.77
C ALA A 29 -11.53 -2.49 -9.12
N GLY A 30 -11.14 -3.12 -8.00
CA GLY A 30 -12.03 -3.97 -7.20
C GLY A 30 -11.89 -5.47 -7.44
N ILE A 31 -10.90 -5.91 -8.22
CA ILE A 31 -10.65 -7.34 -8.44
C ILE A 31 -9.94 -7.92 -7.21
N LYS A 32 -10.71 -8.61 -6.37
CA LYS A 32 -10.22 -9.23 -5.13
C LYS A 32 -9.19 -10.33 -5.45
N GLY A 33 -8.14 -10.41 -4.63
CA GLY A 33 -7.07 -11.43 -4.74
C GLY A 33 -5.90 -11.06 -5.66
N ILE A 34 -6.05 -10.06 -6.54
CA ILE A 34 -4.98 -9.63 -7.45
C ILE A 34 -3.79 -8.97 -6.70
N ALA A 35 -4.03 -8.41 -5.52
CA ALA A 35 -2.98 -7.80 -4.71
C ALA A 35 -1.83 -8.77 -4.36
N ILE A 36 -2.11 -10.08 -4.21
CA ILE A 36 -1.09 -11.10 -3.91
C ILE A 36 -0.14 -11.30 -5.10
N VAL A 37 -0.66 -11.21 -6.32
CA VAL A 37 0.13 -11.30 -7.56
C VAL A 37 1.08 -10.11 -7.64
N ASN A 38 0.61 -8.91 -7.30
CA ASN A 38 1.46 -7.72 -7.28
C ASN A 38 2.63 -7.83 -6.28
N VAL A 39 2.35 -8.25 -5.04
CA VAL A 39 3.40 -8.40 -4.02
C VAL A 39 4.45 -9.43 -4.46
N THR A 40 4.00 -10.54 -5.05
CA THR A 40 4.90 -11.58 -5.58
C THR A 40 5.76 -11.05 -6.72
N LEU A 41 5.18 -10.37 -7.71
CA LEU A 41 5.92 -9.82 -8.85
C LEU A 41 6.96 -8.78 -8.41
N MET A 42 6.60 -7.92 -7.46
CA MET A 42 7.52 -6.89 -6.96
C MET A 42 8.63 -7.48 -6.09
N ALA A 43 8.35 -8.52 -5.29
CA ALA A 43 9.36 -9.25 -4.53
C ALA A 43 10.31 -10.09 -5.40
N LEU A 44 9.88 -10.47 -6.61
CA LEU A 44 10.76 -11.09 -7.62
C LEU A 44 11.63 -10.06 -8.35
N ALA A 45 11.16 -8.81 -8.44
CA ALA A 45 11.88 -7.71 -9.10
C ALA A 45 12.87 -6.99 -8.17
N PHE A 46 12.53 -6.88 -6.88
CA PHE A 46 13.29 -6.15 -5.85
C PHE A 46 13.31 -6.94 -4.54
N GLU A 47 14.28 -6.67 -3.66
CA GLU A 47 14.27 -7.24 -2.30
C GLU A 47 12.98 -6.89 -1.54
N ALA A 48 12.50 -7.78 -0.66
CA ALA A 48 11.18 -7.66 -0.02
C ALA A 48 10.94 -6.32 0.71
N LYS A 49 11.99 -5.76 1.32
CA LYS A 49 11.94 -4.45 2.00
C LYS A 49 11.81 -3.30 1.01
N GLU A 50 12.56 -3.32 -0.08
CA GLU A 50 12.50 -2.29 -1.13
C GLU A 50 11.20 -2.37 -1.93
N SER A 51 10.72 -3.58 -2.23
CA SER A 51 9.44 -3.85 -2.89
C SER A 51 8.26 -3.19 -2.17
N THR A 52 8.19 -3.35 -0.85
CA THR A 52 7.12 -2.73 -0.04
C THR A 52 7.21 -1.19 -0.07
N GLY A 53 8.45 -0.66 -0.01
CA GLY A 53 8.70 0.78 -0.11
C GLY A 53 8.30 1.40 -1.45
N LEU A 54 8.37 0.65 -2.55
CA LEU A 54 7.96 1.09 -3.89
C LEU A 54 6.45 0.98 -4.10
N ILE A 55 5.80 -0.05 -3.53
CA ILE A 55 4.36 -0.27 -3.69
C ILE A 55 3.54 0.84 -3.02
N VAL A 56 3.94 1.30 -1.83
CA VAL A 56 3.16 2.27 -1.04
C VAL A 56 2.95 3.61 -1.78
N PRO A 57 3.99 4.29 -2.30
CA PRO A 57 3.82 5.50 -3.11
C PRO A 57 2.92 5.28 -4.33
N LEU A 58 3.03 4.13 -4.99
CA LEU A 58 2.22 3.81 -6.16
C LEU A 58 0.74 3.66 -5.82
N LEU A 59 0.42 3.06 -4.66
CA LEU A 59 -0.94 3.01 -4.13
C LEU A 59 -1.49 4.40 -3.80
N ILE A 60 -0.66 5.28 -3.21
CA ILE A 60 -1.03 6.67 -2.92
C ILE A 60 -1.36 7.43 -4.20
N PHE A 61 -0.55 7.27 -5.26
CA PHE A 61 -0.86 7.87 -6.57
C PHE A 61 -2.23 7.40 -7.08
N GLY A 62 -2.53 6.11 -6.98
CA GLY A 62 -3.84 5.56 -7.34
C GLY A 62 -4.98 6.22 -6.56
N ASP A 63 -4.81 6.45 -5.25
CA ASP A 63 -5.79 7.14 -4.42
C ASP A 63 -5.96 8.61 -4.79
N VAL A 64 -4.88 9.32 -5.13
CA VAL A 64 -4.95 10.71 -5.61
C VAL A 64 -5.75 10.80 -6.91
N PHE A 65 -5.49 9.93 -7.89
CA PHE A 65 -6.27 9.91 -9.14
C PHE A 65 -7.74 9.59 -8.88
N ALA A 66 -8.04 8.65 -7.99
CA ALA A 66 -9.41 8.33 -7.62
C ALA A 66 -10.12 9.53 -7.00
N VAL A 67 -9.47 10.26 -6.09
CA VAL A 67 -10.04 11.47 -5.48
C VAL A 67 -10.28 12.55 -6.53
N ILE A 68 -9.31 12.79 -7.43
CA ILE A 68 -9.47 13.81 -8.50
C ILE A 68 -10.63 13.46 -9.42
N TYR A 69 -10.76 12.19 -9.82
CA TYR A 69 -11.79 11.75 -10.76
C TYR A 69 -13.20 11.71 -10.13
N TYR A 70 -13.32 11.30 -8.86
CA TYR A 70 -14.61 11.09 -8.19
C TYR A 70 -15.04 12.24 -7.26
N ASN A 71 -14.40 13.43 -7.33
CA ASN A 71 -14.68 14.54 -6.41
C ASN A 71 -16.05 15.23 -6.56
N GLY A 72 -16.84 14.91 -7.60
CA GLY A 72 -18.02 15.68 -8.01
C GLY A 72 -19.15 15.78 -6.96
N HIS A 73 -19.23 14.86 -5.99
CA HIS A 73 -20.26 14.86 -4.94
C HIS A 73 -19.67 14.77 -3.52
N THR A 74 -18.39 15.13 -3.36
CA THR A 74 -17.67 14.90 -2.12
C THR A 74 -18.01 15.95 -1.05
N GLN A 75 -18.49 15.48 0.11
CA GLN A 75 -18.74 16.30 1.29
C GLN A 75 -17.45 16.46 2.11
N TRP A 76 -16.60 17.43 1.73
CA TRP A 76 -15.27 17.66 2.32
C TRP A 76 -15.27 17.84 3.84
N ALA A 77 -16.34 18.39 4.42
CA ALA A 77 -16.46 18.60 5.86
C ALA A 77 -16.36 17.29 6.68
N TYR A 78 -16.96 16.20 6.19
CA TYR A 78 -16.87 14.90 6.87
C TYR A 78 -15.46 14.32 6.77
N ILE A 79 -14.82 14.44 5.61
CA ILE A 79 -13.44 13.94 5.40
C ILE A 79 -12.48 14.64 6.35
N VAL A 80 -12.52 15.98 6.42
CA VAL A 80 -11.65 16.76 7.30
C VAL A 80 -11.93 16.45 8.78
N ARG A 81 -13.18 16.14 9.15
CA ARG A 81 -13.51 15.74 10.53
C ARG A 81 -13.01 14.33 10.87
N PHE A 82 -12.90 13.45 9.88
CA PHE A 82 -12.42 12.07 10.05
C PHE A 82 -10.89 11.96 10.00
N LEU A 83 -10.24 12.84 9.24
CA LEU A 83 -8.78 12.87 9.04
C LEU A 83 -7.97 12.84 10.35
N PRO A 84 -8.29 13.64 11.39
CA PRO A 84 -7.54 13.67 12.64
C PRO A 84 -7.53 12.31 13.34
N TRP A 85 -8.68 11.62 13.36
CA TRP A 85 -8.81 10.30 13.97
C TRP A 85 -8.03 9.23 13.19
N MET A 86 -8.03 9.31 11.85
CA MET A 86 -7.20 8.43 11.02
C MET A 86 -5.71 8.65 11.25
N ILE A 87 -5.26 9.92 11.22
CA ILE A 87 -3.86 10.27 11.47
C ILE A 87 -3.44 9.80 12.87
N PHE A 88 -4.27 10.03 13.87
CA PHE A 88 -3.99 9.61 15.24
C PHE A 88 -3.85 8.09 15.35
N GLY A 89 -4.76 7.32 14.74
CA GLY A 89 -4.67 5.86 14.69
C GLY A 89 -3.39 5.37 13.99
N ILE A 90 -3.01 5.99 12.86
CA ILE A 90 -1.78 5.67 12.14
C ILE A 90 -0.55 5.95 13.01
N LEU A 91 -0.49 7.13 13.65
CA LEU A 91 0.64 7.51 14.51
C LEU A 91 0.80 6.54 15.69
N ILE A 92 -0.30 6.14 16.32
CA ILE A 92 -0.29 5.11 17.37
C ILE A 92 0.23 3.79 16.80
N GLY A 93 -0.28 3.35 15.65
CA GLY A 93 0.14 2.12 15.00
C GLY A 93 1.64 2.10 14.64
N VAL A 94 2.17 3.23 14.16
CA VAL A 94 3.59 3.38 13.84
C VAL A 94 4.44 3.36 15.10
N PHE A 95 4.04 4.11 16.13
CA PHE A 95 4.80 4.22 17.37
C PHE A 95 4.86 2.88 18.11
N ILE A 96 3.72 2.21 18.26
CA ILE A 96 3.66 0.88 18.90
C ILE A 96 4.32 -0.17 18.00
N GLY A 97 4.08 -0.11 16.69
CA GLY A 97 4.57 -1.11 15.74
C GLY A 97 6.09 -1.15 15.60
N ASN A 98 6.78 -0.04 15.82
CA ASN A 98 8.24 0.03 15.68
C ASN A 98 8.98 -0.80 16.74
N ASP A 99 8.40 -0.94 17.93
CA ASP A 99 9.02 -1.65 19.07
C ASP A 99 8.54 -3.11 19.20
N LEU A 100 7.68 -3.60 18.29
CA LEU A 100 7.10 -4.93 18.37
C LEU A 100 7.92 -6.00 17.63
N ASP A 101 8.07 -7.16 18.26
CA ASP A 101 8.61 -8.36 17.63
C ASP A 101 7.67 -8.89 16.51
N GLU A 102 8.24 -9.48 15.47
CA GLU A 102 7.54 -9.86 14.24
C GLU A 102 6.37 -10.83 14.50
N LYS A 103 6.53 -11.74 15.46
CA LYS A 103 5.46 -12.68 15.86
C LYS A 103 4.28 -11.95 16.49
N THR A 104 4.54 -11.05 17.43
CA THR A 104 3.50 -10.29 18.13
C THR A 104 2.76 -9.38 17.16
N PHE A 105 3.50 -8.73 16.24
CA PHE A 105 2.92 -7.89 15.20
C PHE A 105 1.98 -8.69 14.28
N LYS A 106 2.40 -9.89 13.82
CA LYS A 106 1.56 -10.77 12.99
C LYS A 106 0.28 -11.21 13.70
N ILE A 107 0.37 -11.59 14.99
CA ILE A 107 -0.79 -11.99 15.78
C ILE A 107 -1.76 -10.81 15.96
N GLY A 108 -1.24 -9.61 16.27
CA GLY A 108 -2.05 -8.40 16.40
C GLY A 108 -2.80 -8.03 15.12
N MET A 109 -2.12 -8.06 13.97
CA MET A 109 -2.78 -7.85 12.66
C MET A 109 -3.88 -8.88 12.39
N ALA A 110 -3.62 -10.17 12.67
CA ALA A 110 -4.61 -11.22 12.46
C ALA A 110 -5.88 -10.99 13.30
N ILE A 111 -5.73 -10.59 14.58
CA ILE A 111 -6.85 -10.28 15.46
C ILE A 111 -7.67 -9.11 14.92
N ILE A 112 -7.02 -8.02 14.51
CA ILE A 112 -7.71 -6.83 13.97
C ILE A 112 -8.48 -7.18 12.69
N ILE A 113 -7.86 -7.91 11.77
CA ILE A 113 -8.48 -8.33 10.51
C ILE A 113 -9.69 -9.22 10.79
N LEU A 114 -9.54 -10.29 11.58
CA LEU A 114 -10.66 -11.19 11.91
C LEU A 114 -11.78 -10.46 12.66
N GLY A 115 -11.44 -9.58 13.60
CA GLY A 115 -12.41 -8.74 14.31
C GLY A 115 -13.19 -7.81 13.38
N SER A 116 -12.52 -7.19 12.40
CA SER A 116 -13.17 -6.33 11.42
C SER A 116 -14.14 -7.10 10.52
N VAL A 117 -13.78 -8.33 10.10
CA VAL A 117 -14.66 -9.20 9.32
C VAL A 117 -15.90 -9.56 10.13
N ALA A 118 -15.74 -9.86 11.42
CA ALA A 118 -16.85 -10.16 12.30
C ALA A 118 -17.79 -8.96 12.52
N MET A 119 -17.25 -7.73 12.62
CA MET A 119 -18.04 -6.50 12.76
C MET A 119 -18.82 -6.13 11.49
N MET A 120 -18.40 -6.65 10.34
CA MET A 120 -19.01 -6.33 9.04
C MET A 120 -20.33 -7.10 8.79
N TYR A 121 -20.65 -8.10 9.64
CA TYR A 121 -21.90 -8.85 9.66
C TYR A 121 -22.71 -8.50 10.91
#